data_AF-A0A925QPS9-F1
#
_entry.id   AF-A0A925QPS9-F1
#
_cell.length_a   1.000
_cell.length_b   1.000
_cell.length_c   1.000
_cell.angle_alpha   90.00
_cell.angle_beta   90.00
_cell.angle_gamma   90.00
#
_symmetry.space_group_name_H-M   'P 1'
#
loop_
_entity.id
_entity.type
_entity.pdbx_description
1 polymer ?
#
loop_
_entity_poly.entity_id
_entity_poly.type
_entity_poly.pdbx_seq_one_letter_code
_entity_poly.pdbx_strand_id
1 'polypeptide(L)' 'PRWRVPTLLMWAGSDRCVAPAGSQAFAAAAPPGLVTAKPYAGLYHELFNEPERQDVLHTLVGWLQRF' A
#
# COMPACT_ATOMS: atom_id res chain seq x y z
N PRO A 1 -19.29 -6.78 -8.12
CA PRO A 1 -17.82 -6.71 -8.32
C PRO A 1 -17.20 -8.11 -8.52
N ARG A 2 -16.34 -8.28 -9.53
CA ARG A 2 -15.65 -9.56 -9.84
C ARG A 2 -14.30 -9.73 -9.13
N TRP A 3 -13.92 -8.78 -8.29
CA TRP A 3 -12.68 -8.80 -7.52
C TRP A 3 -12.75 -9.91 -6.45
N ARG A 4 -11.83 -10.88 -6.53
CA ARG A 4 -11.75 -12.02 -5.61
C ARG A 4 -10.35 -12.27 -5.03
N VAL A 5 -9.34 -11.61 -5.57
CA VAL A 5 -7.95 -11.78 -5.15
C VAL A 5 -7.66 -10.81 -3.98
N PRO A 6 -7.26 -11.29 -2.80
CA PRO A 6 -6.77 -10.43 -1.72
C PRO A 6 -5.67 -9.49 -2.24
N THR A 7 -5.68 -8.23 -1.83
CA THR A 7 -4.75 -7.23 -2.37
C THR A 7 -4.13 -6.40 -1.26
N LEU A 8 -2.81 -6.24 -1.31
CA LEU A 8 -2.09 -5.26 -0.51
C LEU A 8 -1.91 -3.98 -1.33
N LEU A 9 -2.38 -2.86 -0.81
CA LEU A 9 -2.13 -1.53 -1.36
C LEU A 9 -1.16 -0.78 -0.45
N MET A 10 0.02 -0.47 -0.97
CA MET A 10 1.05 0.32 -0.28
C MET A 10 1.25 1.63 -1.03
N TRP A 11 1.35 2.75 -0.31
CA TRP A 11 1.68 4.04 -0.94
C TRP A 11 2.39 4.99 0.02
N ALA A 12 3.16 5.90 -0.56
CA ALA A 12 3.83 7.00 0.13
C ALA A 12 2.85 8.14 0.41
N GLY A 13 2.82 8.63 1.65
CA GLY A 13 1.98 9.76 2.05
C GLY A 13 2.58 11.12 1.72
N SER A 14 3.90 11.18 1.49
CA SER A 14 4.62 12.39 1.09
C SER A 14 5.06 12.35 -0.38
N ASP A 15 4.44 11.48 -1.19
CA ASP A 15 4.71 11.35 -2.62
C ASP A 15 4.44 12.68 -3.35
N ARG A 16 5.40 13.08 -4.20
CA ARG A 16 5.34 14.29 -5.03
C ARG A 16 5.20 13.99 -6.53
N CYS A 17 5.32 12.73 -6.92
CA CYS A 17 5.14 12.25 -8.28
C CYS A 17 3.68 11.90 -8.55
N VAL A 18 3.01 11.27 -7.58
CA VAL A 18 1.57 10.94 -7.66
C VAL A 18 0.84 11.32 -6.38
N ALA A 19 -0.43 11.72 -6.48
CA ALA A 19 -1.22 12.18 -5.34
C ALA A 19 -1.66 11.01 -4.42
N PRO A 20 -1.25 10.99 -3.13
CA PRO A 20 -1.62 9.93 -2.17
C PRO A 20 -3.14 9.79 -1.95
N ALA A 21 -3.89 10.87 -2.17
CA ALA A 21 -5.35 10.88 -2.05
C ALA A 21 -6.03 9.88 -2.99
N GLY A 22 -5.41 9.57 -4.15
CA GLY A 22 -5.94 8.55 -5.07
C GLY A 22 -5.93 7.15 -4.44
N SER A 23 -4.82 6.76 -3.81
CA SER A 23 -4.71 5.49 -3.10
C SER A 23 -5.67 5.41 -1.91
N GLN A 24 -5.82 6.52 -1.17
CA GLN A 24 -6.77 6.59 -0.05
C GLN A 24 -8.23 6.40 -0.53
N ALA A 25 -8.62 7.11 -1.60
CA ALA A 25 -9.97 7.00 -2.17
C ALA A 25 -10.22 5.59 -2.73
N PHE A 26 -9.23 4.99 -3.40
CA PHE A 26 -9.32 3.63 -3.91
C PHE A 26 -9.50 2.60 -2.78
N ALA A 27 -8.72 2.72 -1.69
CA ALA A 27 -8.85 1.86 -0.53
C ALA A 27 -10.23 1.99 0.14
N ALA A 28 -10.78 3.20 0.24
CA ALA A 28 -12.10 3.45 0.82
C ALA A 28 -13.25 2.90 -0.04
N ALA A 29 -13.08 2.88 -1.38
CA ALA A 29 -14.08 2.36 -2.31
C ALA A 29 -13.98 0.83 -2.53
N ALA A 30 -12.93 0.19 -2.03
CA ALA A 30 -12.72 -1.24 -2.22
C ALA A 30 -13.75 -2.08 -1.45
N PRO A 31 -14.11 -3.29 -1.96
CA PRO A 31 -15.00 -4.17 -1.22
C PRO A 31 -14.42 -4.51 0.16
N PRO A 32 -15.26 -4.53 1.22
CA PRO A 32 -14.81 -4.86 2.57
C PRO A 32 -14.03 -6.17 2.62
N GLY A 33 -12.85 -6.14 3.24
CA GLY A 33 -12.01 -7.33 3.45
C GLY A 33 -11.14 -7.76 2.27
N LEU A 34 -11.24 -7.14 1.08
CA LEU A 34 -10.39 -7.51 -0.07
C LEU A 34 -9.07 -6.72 -0.13
N VAL A 35 -9.05 -5.47 0.34
CA VAL A 35 -7.86 -4.61 0.30
C VAL A 35 -7.32 -4.40 1.70
N THR A 36 -6.05 -4.75 1.89
CA THR A 36 -5.25 -4.30 3.03
C THR A 36 -4.53 -3.01 2.63
N ALA A 37 -4.84 -1.90 3.30
CA ALA A 37 -4.22 -0.61 3.05
C ALA A 37 -3.03 -0.36 4.00
N LYS A 38 -1.88 0.02 3.44
CA LYS A 38 -0.68 0.38 4.20
C LYS A 38 -0.09 1.71 3.70
N PRO A 39 -0.57 2.85 4.23
CA PRO A 39 0.06 4.15 3.99
C PRO A 39 1.39 4.27 4.75
N TYR A 40 2.35 4.94 4.13
CA TYR A 40 3.61 5.34 4.73
C TYR A 40 3.73 6.86 4.72
N ALA A 41 3.21 7.51 5.78
CA ALA A 41 2.96 8.96 5.80
C ALA A 41 4.18 9.82 5.40
N GLY A 42 5.37 9.49 5.89
CA GLY A 42 6.59 10.27 5.66
C GLY A 42 7.43 9.85 4.46
N LEU A 43 7.12 8.74 3.80
CA LEU A 43 7.93 8.21 2.70
C LEU A 43 7.57 8.88 1.38
N TYR A 44 8.49 8.87 0.42
CA TYR A 44 8.31 9.36 -0.94
C TYR A 44 8.11 8.20 -1.94
N HIS A 45 8.02 8.57 -3.22
CA HIS A 45 7.46 7.76 -4.30
C HIS A 45 7.96 6.30 -4.35
N GLU A 46 9.26 6.09 -4.19
CA GLU A 46 9.89 4.79 -4.35
C GLU A 46 10.04 4.06 -3.01
N LEU A 47 8.93 3.57 -2.43
CA LEU A 47 8.92 2.92 -1.11
C LEU A 47 10.02 1.85 -0.90
N PHE A 48 10.37 1.09 -1.95
CA PHE A 48 11.40 0.05 -1.88
C PHE A 48 12.84 0.59 -1.93
N ASN A 49 13.02 1.88 -2.22
CA ASN A 49 14.29 2.60 -2.28
C ASN A 49 14.45 3.65 -1.16
N GLU A 50 13.44 3.81 -0.29
CA GLU A 50 13.52 4.66 0.90
C GLU A 50 14.51 4.11 1.94
N PRO A 51 15.01 4.95 2.88
CA PRO A 51 15.81 4.49 4.01
C PRO A 51 15.13 3.35 4.80
N GLU A 52 13.81 3.41 4.95
CA GLU A 52 12.96 2.42 5.63
C GLU A 52 12.61 1.20 4.77
N ARG A 53 13.26 1.00 3.61
CA ARG A 53 12.94 -0.10 2.68
C ARG A 53 12.87 -1.48 3.33
N GLN A 54 13.64 -1.72 4.39
CA GLN A 54 13.61 -3.01 5.11
C GLN A 54 12.25 -3.25 5.77
N ASP A 55 11.66 -2.22 6.39
CA ASP A 55 10.33 -2.29 7.01
C ASP A 55 9.22 -2.40 5.96
N VAL A 56 9.39 -1.70 4.84
CA VAL A 56 8.50 -1.79 3.67
C VAL A 56 8.49 -3.22 3.12
N LEU A 57 9.66 -3.79 2.86
CA LEU A 57 9.80 -5.16 2.35
C LEU A 57 9.32 -6.20 3.35
N HIS A 58 9.59 -6.02 4.64
CA HIS A 58 9.08 -6.92 5.68
C HIS A 58 7.54 -6.90 5.72
N THR A 59 6.93 -5.72 5.57
CA THR A 59 5.47 -5.61 5.47
C THR A 59 4.92 -6.37 4.28
N LEU A 60 5.54 -6.23 3.10
CA LEU A 60 5.17 -6.93 1.88
C LEU A 60 5.28 -8.46 2.06
N VAL A 61 6.43 -8.94 2.51
CA VAL A 61 6.70 -10.38 2.70
C VAL A 61 5.76 -10.97 3.75
N GLY A 62 5.60 -10.31 4.89
CA GLY A 62 4.69 -10.76 5.94
C GLY A 62 3.21 -10.70 5.53
N TRP A 63 2.85 -9.92 4.51
CA TRP A 63 1.53 -10.00 3.89
C TRP A 63 1.39 -11.19 2.96
N LEU A 64 2.38 -11.43 2.09
CA LEU A 64 2.37 -12.56 1.16
C LEU A 64 2.32 -13.91 1.89
N GLN A 65 3.01 -14.04 3.02
CA GLN A 65 3.04 -15.28 3.82
C GLN A 65 1.71 -15.65 4.51
N ARG A 66 0.69 -14.78 4.47
CA ARG A 66 -0.65 -15.07 5.03
C ARG A 66 -1.53 -15.86 4.08
N PHE A 67 -1.08 -16.10 2.86
CA PHE A 67 -1.77 -16.82 1.79
C PHE A 67 -0.89 -17.93 1.23
#